data_AF-A0AAU6WPT5-F1
#
_entry.id   AF-A0AAU6WPT5-F1
#
_cell.length_a   1.000
_cell.length_b   1.000
_cell.length_c   1.000
_cell.angle_alpha   90.00
_cell.angle_beta   90.00
_cell.angle_gamma   90.00
#
_symmetry.space_group_name_H-M   'P 1'
#
loop_
_entity.id
_entity.type
_entity.pdbx_description
1 polymer ?
#
loop_
_entity_poly.entity_id
_entity_poly.type
_entity_poly.pdbx_seq_one_letter_code
_entity_poly.pdbx_strand_id
1 'polypeptide(L)' 'MKSKSTTVLLTFFLGGLGIHRFYLGQNILGLLYLLFCWTFIPSCIALIDFFVFLCMSESRFNYKYNSKTGF' A
#
# COMPACT_ATOMS: atom_id res chain seq x y z
N MET A 1 -13.04 6.51 -4.18
CA MET A 1 -12.36 5.52 -5.03
C MET A 1 -10.86 5.71 -4.87
N LYS A 2 -10.14 4.66 -4.49
CA LYS A 2 -8.68 4.64 -4.36
C LYS A 2 -8.06 4.47 -5.75
N SER A 3 -7.00 5.19 -6.04
CA SER A 3 -6.32 5.15 -7.34
C SER A 3 -5.02 4.34 -7.27
N LYS A 4 -4.81 3.43 -8.23
CA LYS A 4 -3.61 2.58 -8.33
C LYS A 4 -2.35 3.44 -8.39
N SER A 5 -2.30 4.43 -9.27
CA SER A 5 -1.12 5.28 -9.48
C SER A 5 -0.72 6.02 -8.21
N THR A 6 -1.69 6.50 -7.43
CA THR A 6 -1.45 7.14 -6.13
C THR A 6 -0.86 6.14 -5.14
N THR A 7 -1.38 4.90 -5.07
CA THR A 7 -0.81 3.85 -4.22
C THR A 7 0.63 3.51 -4.60
N VAL A 8 0.93 3.39 -5.89
CA VAL A 8 2.29 3.12 -6.39
C VAL A 8 3.26 4.25 -6.00
N LEU A 9 2.88 5.51 -6.22
CA LEU A 9 3.67 6.68 -5.81
C LEU A 9 3.90 6.72 -4.30
N LEU A 10 2.85 6.49 -3.50
CA LEU A 10 2.95 6.48 -2.04
C LEU A 10 3.82 5.31 -1.54
N THR A 11 3.78 4.17 -2.22
CA THR A 11 4.61 3.01 -1.88
C THR A 11 6.08 3.27 -2.23
N PHE A 12 6.37 4.00 -3.31
CA PHE A 12 7.75 4.34 -3.67
C PHE A 12 8.37 5.38 -2.74
N PHE A 13 7.70 6.51 -2.51
CA PHE A 13 8.24 7.61 -1.72
C PHE A 13 8.10 7.39 -0.22
N LEU A 14 6.96 6.83 0.21
CA LEU A 14 6.55 6.69 1.62
C LEU A 14 6.38 5.21 2.03
N GLY A 15 7.00 4.30 1.27
CA GLY A 15 6.93 2.86 1.47
C GLY A 15 7.47 2.41 2.82
N GLY A 16 8.69 2.84 3.15
CA GLY A 16 9.34 2.50 4.42
C GLY A 16 8.57 2.95 5.66
N LEU A 17 7.74 4.00 5.54
CA LEU A 17 6.85 4.48 6.60
C LEU A 17 5.51 3.74 6.65
N GLY A 18 5.16 2.97 5.60
CA GLY A 18 3.90 2.23 5.52
C GLY A 18 2.66 3.07 5.21
N ILE A 19 2.81 4.32 4.76
CA ILE A 19 1.68 5.26 4.57
C ILE A 19 0.74 4.80 3.44
N HIS A 20 1.25 4.06 2.46
CA HIS A 20 0.45 3.42 1.42
C HIS A 20 -0.62 2.46 1.97
N ARG A 21 -0.35 1.77 3.10
CA ARG A 21 -1.32 0.87 3.76
C ARG A 21 -2.49 1.65 4.38
N PHE A 22 -2.22 2.82 4.96
CA PHE A 22 -3.27 3.73 5.45
C PHE A 22 -4.15 4.25 4.31
N TYR A 23 -3.55 4.57 3.16
CA TYR A 23 -4.32 4.98 1.98
C TYR A 23 -5.28 3.87 1.51
N LEU A 24 -4.87 2.61 1.59
CA LEU A 24 -5.67 1.44 1.23
C LEU A 24 -6.72 1.06 2.30
N GLY A 25 -6.83 1.80 3.40
CA GLY A 25 -7.74 1.51 4.51
C GLY A 25 -7.25 0.40 5.45
N GLN A 26 -5.98 -0.01 5.31
CA GLN A 26 -5.37 -1.06 6.12
C GLN A 26 -4.61 -0.44 7.32
N ASN A 27 -5.32 0.29 8.19
CA ASN A 27 -4.72 1.07 9.27
C ASN A 27 -3.86 0.23 10.23
N ILE A 28 -4.29 -1.00 10.55
CA ILE A 28 -3.52 -1.90 11.44
C ILE A 28 -2.16 -2.25 10.82
N LEU A 29 -2.13 -2.54 9.52
CA LEU A 29 -0.88 -2.85 8.81
C LEU A 29 0.01 -1.61 8.69
N GLY A 30 -0.58 -0.44 8.42
CA GLY A 30 0.15 0.83 8.41
C GLY A 30 0.77 1.16 9.76
N LEU A 31 0.05 0.96 10.86
CA LEU A 31 0.57 1.19 12.21
C LEU A 31 1.71 0.22 12.55
N LEU A 32 1.59 -1.04 12.13
CA LEU A 32 2.64 -2.03 12.31
C LEU A 32 3.91 -1.62 11.53
N TYR A 33 3.77 -1.12 10.31
CA TYR A 33 4.88 -0.56 9.54
C TYR A 33 5.53 0.65 10.24
N LEU A 34 4.74 1.55 10.81
CA LEU A 34 5.25 2.70 11.56
C LEU A 34 6.07 2.25 12.78
N LEU A 35 5.58 1.26 13.52
CA LEU A 35 6.25 0.71 14.70
C LEU A 35 7.57 0.00 14.35
N PHE A 36 7.61 -0.68 13.21
CA PHE A 36 8.80 -1.36 12.69
C PHE A 36 9.66 -0.49 11.77
N CYS A 37 9.34 0.79 11.56
CA CYS A 37 10.08 1.67 10.62
C CYS A 37 11.59 1.74 10.92
N TRP A 38 11.97 1.63 12.19
CA TRP A 38 13.36 1.64 12.64
C TRP A 38 14.15 0.36 12.31
N THR A 39 13.49 -0.77 11.99
CA THR A 39 14.18 -2.04 11.71
C THR A 39 14.56 -2.20 10.23
N PHE A 40 14.27 -1.22 9.38
CA PHE A 40 14.41 -1.27 7.90
C PHE A 40 13.60 -2.36 7.18
N ILE A 41 13.06 -3.36 7.90
CA ILE A 41 12.17 -4.41 7.39
C ILE A 41 11.00 -3.84 6.56
N PRO A 42 10.22 -2.84 7.04
CA PRO A 42 9.11 -2.29 6.25
C PRO A 42 9.55 -1.62 4.95
N SER A 43 10.80 -1.15 4.86
CA SER A 43 11.36 -0.63 3.61
C SER A 43 11.54 -1.73 2.56
N CYS A 44 12.05 -2.89 2.97
CA CYS A 44 12.18 -4.06 2.09
C CYS A 44 10.82 -4.58 1.61
N ILE A 45 9.83 -4.67 2.51
CA ILE A 45 8.49 -5.14 2.13
C ILE A 45 7.81 -4.12 1.21
N ALA A 46 7.97 -2.82 1.47
CA ALA A 46 7.42 -1.78 0.61
C ALA A 46 8.00 -1.79 -0.80
N LEU A 47 9.29 -2.13 -0.96
CA LEU A 47 9.89 -2.35 -2.29
C LEU A 47 9.19 -3.49 -3.04
N ILE A 48 8.90 -4.61 -2.36
CA ILE A 48 8.17 -5.73 -2.96
C ILE A 48 6.74 -5.30 -3.32
N ASP A 49 6.02 -4.66 -2.38
CA ASP A 49 4.67 -4.15 -2.60
C ASP A 49 4.65 -3.15 -3.78
N PHE A 50 5.69 -2.33 -3.95
CA PHE A 50 5.82 -1.41 -5.09
C PHE A 50 5.84 -2.15 -6.43
N PHE A 51 6.65 -3.20 -6.57
CA PHE A 51 6.68 -4.03 -7.78
C PHE A 51 5.36 -4.77 -8.01
N VAL A 52 4.75 -5.29 -6.94
CA VAL A 52 3.44 -5.95 -7.01
C VAL A 52 2.40 -4.96 -7.51
N PHE A 53 2.31 -3.76 -6.95
CA PHE A 53 1.35 -2.75 -7.38
C PHE A 53 1.64 -2.23 -8.79
N LEU A 54 2.91 -2.14 -9.21
CA LEU A 54 3.26 -1.81 -10.60
C LEU A 54 2.68 -2.84 -11.58
N CYS A 55 2.97 -4.13 -11.34
CA CYS A 55 2.52 -5.24 -12.19
C CYS A 55 1.03 -5.57 -12.05
N MET A 56 0.38 -5.16 -10.96
CA MET A 56 -1.05 -5.39 -10.73
C MET A 56 -1.91 -4.55 -11.68
N SER A 57 -2.89 -5.14 -12.37
CA SER A 57 -3.82 -4.38 -13.22
C SER A 57 -4.80 -3.52 -12.42
N GLU A 58 -5.30 -2.43 -13.00
CA GLU A 58 -6.28 -1.55 -12.36
C GLU A 58 -7.56 -2.30 -11.98
N SER A 59 -8.02 -3.24 -12.81
CA SER A 59 -9.20 -4.08 -12.54
C SER A 59 -9.04 -4.92 -11.28
N ARG A 60 -7.87 -5.56 -11.09
CA ARG A 60 -7.53 -6.29 -9.86
C ARG A 60 -7.48 -5.37 -8.64
N PHE A 61 -6.91 -4.17 -8.79
CA PHE A 61 -6.81 -3.20 -7.71
C PHE A 61 -8.19 -2.72 -7.27
N ASN A 62 -9.02 -2.34 -8.23
CA ASN A 62 -10.39 -1.87 -7.99
C ASN A 62 -11.22 -2.96 -7.30
N TYR A 63 -11.11 -4.22 -7.75
CA TYR A 63 -11.77 -5.35 -7.12
C TYR A 63 -11.37 -5.55 -5.65
N LYS A 64 -10.07 -5.44 -5.34
CA LYS A 64 -9.58 -5.72 -3.98
C LYS A 64 -9.82 -4.57 -2.99
N TYR A 65 -9.68 -3.33 -3.46
CA TYR A 65 -9.65 -2.13 -2.60
C TYR A 65 -10.86 -1.20 -2.74
N ASN A 66 -11.61 -1.26 -3.85
CA ASN A 66 -12.79 -0.43 -4.08
C ASN A 66 -14.10 -1.23 -4.16
N SER A 67 -14.08 -2.56 -4.41
CA SER A 67 -15.34 -3.34 -4.40
C SER A 67 -15.88 -3.66 -3.00
N LYS A 68 -15.09 -3.43 -1.93
CA LYS A 68 -15.59 -3.58 -0.55
C LYS A 68 -16.41 -2.41 -0.04
N THR A 69 -16.54 -1.34 -0.82
CA THR A 69 -17.44 -0.21 -0.56
C THR A 69 -18.78 -0.32 -1.30
N GLY A 70 -19.14 -1.51 -1.80
CA GLY A 70 -20.46 -1.80 -2.35
C GLY A 70 -21.47 -2.15 -1.26
N PHE A 71 -22.04 -1.11 -0.64
CA PHE A 71 -23.43 -1.05 -0.23
C PHE A 71 -23.99 0.30 -0.69
#